data_AF-A0A8T6SIV6-F1
#
_entry.id   AF-A0A8T6SIV6-F1
#
_cell.length_a   1.000
_cell.length_b   1.000
_cell.length_c   1.000
_cell.angle_alpha   90.00
_cell.angle_beta   90.00
_cell.angle_gamma   90.00
#
_symmetry.space_group_name_H-M   'P 1'
#
loop_
_entity.id
_entity.type
_entity.pdbx_description
1 polymer ?
#
loop_
_entity_poly.entity_id
_entity_poly.type
_entity_poly.pdbx_seq_one_letter_code
_entity_poly.pdbx_strand_id
1 'polypeptide(L)' 'MTKKMAKIRNMGKEEQLEELKKIKRALMIERTEKARGGIEETGEIRRLKRRIARILTVMSEAEEQ' A
#
# COMPACT_ATOMS: atom_id res chain seq x y z
N MET A 1 -8.27 -2.49 -13.15
CA MET A 1 -7.80 -1.91 -11.86
C MET A 1 -8.93 -1.71 -10.82
N THR A 2 -10.12 -2.26 -11.04
CA THR A 2 -11.38 -1.79 -10.40
C THR A 2 -11.76 -2.54 -9.11
N LYS A 3 -11.46 -3.85 -8.97
CA LYS A 3 -11.90 -4.66 -7.81
C LYS A 3 -11.22 -4.32 -6.47
N LYS A 4 -9.95 -3.88 -6.48
CA LYS A 4 -9.19 -3.64 -5.23
C LYS A 4 -9.57 -2.33 -4.52
N MET A 5 -10.07 -1.34 -5.27
CA MET A 5 -10.46 -0.03 -4.75
C MET A 5 -11.75 -0.09 -3.93
N ALA A 6 -12.79 -0.68 -4.50
CA ALA A 6 -14.06 -0.91 -3.81
C ALA A 6 -13.85 -1.72 -2.53
N LYS A 7 -12.93 -2.69 -2.55
CA LYS A 7 -12.59 -3.48 -1.36
C LYS A 7 -11.99 -2.63 -0.23
N ILE A 8 -11.11 -1.66 -0.54
CA ILE A 8 -10.49 -0.79 0.48
C ILE A 8 -11.53 0.18 1.06
N ARG A 9 -12.45 0.72 0.25
CA ARG A 9 -13.53 1.58 0.73
C ARG A 9 -14.52 0.86 1.65
N ASN A 10 -14.72 -0.44 1.43
CA ASN A 10 -15.61 -1.26 2.25
C ASN A 10 -14.92 -1.84 3.50
N MET A 11 -13.61 -1.62 3.69
CA MET A 11 -12.88 -2.05 4.89
C MET A 11 -13.11 -1.07 6.04
N GLY A 12 -13.18 -1.59 7.26
CA GLY A 12 -13.21 -0.76 8.46
C GLY A 12 -11.89 0.01 8.66
N LYS A 13 -11.91 1.10 9.43
CA LYS A 13 -10.71 1.94 9.69
C LYS A 13 -9.53 1.13 10.25
N GLU A 14 -9.80 0.18 11.14
CA GLU A 14 -8.79 -0.73 11.69
C GLU A 14 -8.21 -1.68 10.63
N GLU A 15 -9.07 -2.27 9.80
CA GLU A 15 -8.63 -3.14 8.70
C GLU A 15 -7.78 -2.39 7.66
N GLN A 16 -8.16 -1.14 7.35
CA GLN A 16 -7.37 -0.26 6.48
C GLN A 16 -5.99 0.02 7.07
N LEU A 17 -5.91 0.28 8.39
CA LEU A 17 -4.65 0.48 9.10
C LEU A 17 -3.77 -0.77 9.11
N GLU A 18 -4.36 -1.95 9.33
CA GLU A 18 -3.62 -3.21 9.25
C GLU A 18 -3.07 -3.47 7.86
N GLU A 19 -3.89 -3.28 6.83
CA GLU A 19 -3.51 -3.45 5.44
C GLU A 19 -2.39 -2.47 5.06
N LEU A 20 -2.49 -1.21 5.52
CA LEU A 20 -1.45 -0.20 5.36
C LEU A 20 -0.13 -0.63 6.01
N LYS A 21 -0.18 -1.16 7.23
CA LYS A 21 1.01 -1.69 7.94
C LYS A 21 1.64 -2.84 7.16
N LYS A 22 0.84 -3.79 6.65
CA LYS A 22 1.31 -4.93 5.84
C LYS A 22 2.04 -4.46 4.59
N ILE A 23 1.45 -3.52 3.85
CA ILE A 23 2.05 -3.03 2.60
C ILE A 23 3.31 -2.19 2.86
N LYS A 24 3.34 -1.39 3.93
CA LYS A 24 4.55 -0.65 4.34
C LYS A 24 5.70 -1.60 4.68
N ARG A 25 5.45 -2.71 5.38
CA ARG A 25 6.47 -3.74 5.64
C ARG A 25 6.99 -4.38 4.36
N ALA A 26 6.09 -4.76 3.45
CA ALA A 26 6.50 -5.32 2.16
C ALA A 26 7.39 -4.34 1.36
N LEU A 27 7.04 -3.05 1.37
CA LEU A 27 7.85 -2.02 0.72
C LEU A 27 9.23 -1.86 1.38
N MET A 28 9.31 -1.99 2.71
CA MET A 28 10.59 -1.94 3.42
C MET A 28 11.50 -3.11 3.01
N ILE A 29 10.96 -4.33 2.96
CA ILE A 29 11.71 -5.53 2.56
C ILE A 29 12.26 -5.35 1.13
N GLU A 30 11.39 -4.98 0.18
CA GLU A 30 11.79 -4.74 -1.22
C GLU A 30 12.86 -3.66 -1.36
N ARG A 31 12.79 -2.59 -0.55
CA ARG A 31 13.82 -1.55 -0.55
C ARG A 31 15.15 -2.05 0.00
N THR A 32 15.13 -2.86 1.05
CA THR A 32 16.33 -3.47 1.64
C THR A 32 17.00 -4.41 0.64
N GLU A 33 16.22 -5.26 -0.03
CA GLU A 33 16.75 -6.18 -1.04
C GLU A 33 17.29 -5.45 -2.27
N LYS A 34 16.62 -4.38 -2.73
CA LYS A 34 17.15 -3.47 -3.75
C LYS A 34 18.48 -2.84 -3.31
N ALA A 35 18.55 -2.35 -2.07
CA ALA A 35 19.76 -1.71 -1.54
C ALA A 35 20.94 -2.68 -1.41
N ARG A 36 20.68 -3.96 -1.15
CA ARG A 36 21.68 -5.04 -1.14
C ARG A 36 22.18 -5.43 -2.53
N GLY A 37 21.63 -4.84 -3.59
CA GLY A 37 21.94 -5.20 -4.97
C GLY A 37 21.33 -6.52 -5.42
N GLY A 38 20.42 -7.11 -4.63
CA GLY A 38 19.78 -8.39 -4.92
C GLY A 38 18.66 -8.32 -5.95
N ILE A 39 18.20 -7.11 -6.32
CA ILE A 39 17.11 -6.94 -7.27
C ILE A 39 17.28 -5.66 -8.10
N GLU A 40 17.10 -5.75 -9.41
CA GLU A 40 16.91 -4.59 -10.29
C GLU A 40 15.63 -3.84 -9.93
N GLU A 41 15.48 -2.59 -10.38
CA GLU A 41 14.34 -1.74 -10.03
C GLU A 41 12.99 -2.40 -10.33
N THR A 42 12.38 -3.00 -9.30
CA THR A 42 11.20 -3.84 -9.48
C THR A 42 9.96 -3.00 -9.72
N GLY A 43 9.14 -3.43 -10.69
CA GLY A 43 7.77 -2.92 -10.84
C GLY A 43 6.95 -3.05 -9.55
N GLU A 44 7.34 -3.94 -8.63
CA GLU A 44 6.72 -4.13 -7.33
C GLU A 44 6.86 -2.93 -6.40
N ILE A 45 8.04 -2.31 -6.27
CA ILE A 45 8.20 -1.10 -5.45
C ILE A 45 7.21 -0.01 -5.92
N ARG A 46 7.06 0.15 -7.23
CA ARG A 46 6.11 1.11 -7.83
C ARG A 46 4.66 0.71 -7.58
N ARG A 47 4.33 -0.58 -7.59
CA ARG A 47 2.98 -1.10 -7.26
C ARG A 47 2.65 -0.86 -5.78
N LEU A 48 3.57 -1.17 -4.87
CA LEU A 48 3.41 -1.00 -3.43
C LEU A 48 3.22 0.48 -3.05
N LYS A 49 4.05 1.39 -3.58
CA LYS A 49 3.89 2.84 -3.39
C LYS A 49 2.51 3.33 -3.81
N ARG A 50 2.04 2.93 -5.00
CA ARG A 50 0.70 3.29 -5.50
C ARG A 50 -0.41 2.72 -4.61
N ARG A 51 -0.26 1.51 -4.09
CA ARG A 51 -1.25 0.90 -3.18
C ARG A 51 -1.32 1.62 -1.84
N ILE A 52 -0.19 2.06 -1.29
CA ILE A 52 -0.14 2.89 -0.07
C ILE A 52 -0.89 4.20 -0.28
N ALA A 53 -0.55 4.95 -1.34
CA ALA A 53 -1.17 6.24 -1.64
C ALA A 53 -2.71 6.11 -1.73
N ARG A 54 -3.17 5.06 -2.39
CA ARG A 54 -4.59 4.73 -2.54
C ARG A 54 -5.33 4.47 -1.23
N ILE A 55 -4.72 3.74 -0.29
CA ILE A 55 -5.32 3.48 1.03
C ILE A 55 -5.39 4.80 1.80
N LEU A 56 -4.33 5.60 1.77
CA LEU A 56 -4.29 6.89 2.43
C LEU A 56 -5.34 7.86 1.88
N THR A 57 -5.57 7.87 0.55
CA THR A 57 -6.65 8.67 -0.06
C THR A 57 -8.01 8.27 0.49
N VAL A 58 -8.33 6.97 0.52
CA VAL A 58 -9.61 6.48 1.04
C VAL A 58 -9.78 6.80 2.53
N MET A 59 -8.71 6.67 3.32
CA MET A 59 -8.74 7.04 4.73
C MET A 59 -9.00 8.54 4.93
N SER A 60 -8.38 9.39 4.12
CA SER A 60 -8.60 10.84 4.13
C SER A 60 -10.03 11.21 3.73
N GLU A 61 -10.55 10.59 2.65
CA GLU A 61 -11.94 10.76 2.21
C GLU A 61 -12.95 10.39 3.31
N ALA A 62 -12.63 9.41 4.15
CA ALA A 62 -13.47 8.97 5.26
C ALA A 62 -13.34 9.82 6.54
N GLU A 63 -12.28 10.62 6.69
CA GLU A 63 -12.11 11.55 7.82
C GLU A 63 -12.72 12.92 7.53
N GLU A 64 -12.90 13.28 6.26
CA GLU A 64 -13.56 14.53 5.83
C GLU A 64 -15.09 14.43 5.74
N GLN A 65 -15.67 13.25 6.01
CA GLN A 65 -17.12 12.99 6.07
C GLN A 65 -17.64 12.88 7.50
#